data_AF-A0A239BUM0-F1
#
_entry.id   AF-A0A239BUM0-F1
#
_cell.length_a   1.000
_cell.length_b   1.000
_cell.length_c   1.000
_cell.angle_alpha   90.00
_cell.angle_beta   90.00
_cell.angle_gamma   90.00
#
_symmetry.space_group_name_H-M   'P 1'
#
loop_
_entity.id
_entity.type
_entity.pdbx_description
1 polymer ?
#
loop_
_entity_poly.entity_id
_entity_poly.type
_entity_poly.pdbx_seq_one_letter_code
_entity_poly.pdbx_strand_id
1 'polypeptide(L)'
;MRFSRARIGAAVAALCLGGLVAPSAAHAADTYGRCNHVNDWYRPTLKKGPYNSSTAAAVKRVQCLIDVRAWYPQPLSKDGEFGARTDAAVRWVQDCDETTGGVDGIVGSNTWLDLYLPDPDCSL
;
A
#
# COMPACT_ATOMS: atom_id res chain seq x y z
N MET A 1 -18.49 36.76 -29.04
CA MET A 1 -17.31 36.25 -29.79
C MET A 1 -17.43 34.73 -29.90
N ARG A 2 -17.12 34.18 -31.08
CA ARG A 2 -17.42 32.80 -31.51
C ARG A 2 -16.36 31.83 -30.99
N PHE A 3 -16.76 30.73 -30.36
CA PHE A 3 -15.89 29.57 -30.15
C PHE A 3 -15.92 28.70 -31.42
N SER A 4 -14.83 28.73 -32.20
CA SER A 4 -14.63 27.87 -33.36
C SER A 4 -14.13 26.49 -32.92
N ARG A 5 -14.80 25.45 -33.39
CA ARG A 5 -14.31 24.06 -33.38
C ARG A 5 -13.21 23.92 -34.44
N ALA A 6 -12.09 23.28 -34.09
CA ALA A 6 -11.17 22.70 -35.07
C ALA A 6 -10.89 21.24 -34.73
N ARG A 7 -10.95 20.40 -35.75
CA ARG A 7 -10.93 18.94 -35.74
C ARG A 7 -9.53 18.42 -36.06
N ILE A 8 -9.19 17.25 -35.49
CA ILE A 8 -8.35 16.17 -36.01
C ILE A 8 -6.88 16.51 -36.33
N GLY A 9 -5.97 15.93 -35.56
CA GLY A 9 -4.57 15.69 -35.92
C GLY A 9 -4.24 14.20 -35.74
N ALA A 10 -3.66 13.59 -36.75
CA ALA A 10 -3.46 12.16 -36.94
C ALA A 10 -2.48 11.52 -35.94
N ALA A 11 -2.66 10.21 -35.73
CA ALA A 11 -1.69 9.35 -35.07
C ALA A 11 -0.35 9.35 -35.83
N VAL A 12 0.76 9.45 -35.08
CA VAL A 12 2.10 9.11 -35.58
C VAL A 12 2.58 7.90 -34.78
N ALA A 13 2.57 6.75 -35.44
CA ALA A 13 3.27 5.56 -34.98
C ALA A 13 4.77 5.76 -35.20
N ALA A 14 5.54 5.81 -34.11
CA ALA A 14 6.99 5.74 -34.16
C ALA A 14 7.44 4.36 -33.66
N LEU A 15 7.79 3.47 -34.59
CA LEU A 15 8.53 2.24 -34.33
C LEU A 15 10.00 2.61 -34.05
N CYS A 16 10.37 2.71 -32.77
CA CYS A 16 11.77 2.70 -32.35
C CYS A 16 12.10 1.32 -31.76
N LEU A 17 12.98 0.59 -32.43
CA LEU A 17 13.63 -0.61 -31.90
C LEU A 17 14.62 -0.17 -30.81
N GLY A 18 14.15 -0.12 -29.57
CA GLY A 18 14.91 0.30 -28.40
C GLY A 18 13.99 0.31 -27.21
N GLY A 19 13.66 -0.88 -26.71
CA GLY A 19 12.68 -1.09 -25.63
C GLY A 19 13.16 -0.51 -24.31
N LEU A 20 12.93 0.78 -24.09
CA LEU A 20 12.76 1.31 -22.75
C LEU A 20 11.37 0.88 -22.29
N VAL A 21 11.30 -0.28 -21.65
CA VAL A 21 10.15 -0.62 -20.82
C VAL A 21 10.12 0.41 -19.68
N ALA A 22 9.30 1.45 -19.82
CA ALA A 22 8.95 2.27 -18.68
C ALA A 22 8.35 1.32 -17.62
N PRO A 23 8.86 1.28 -16.38
CA PRO A 23 8.20 0.52 -15.33
C PRO A 23 6.78 1.07 -15.25
N SER A 24 5.82 0.24 -15.61
CA SER A 24 4.43 0.66 -15.67
C SER A 24 3.99 0.98 -14.26
N ALA A 25 3.49 2.20 -14.02
CA ALA A 25 2.81 2.60 -12.79
C ALA A 25 1.64 1.65 -12.40
N ALA A 26 1.25 0.74 -13.31
CA ALA A 26 0.36 -0.38 -13.06
C ALA A 26 0.84 -1.35 -11.95
N HIS A 27 2.15 -1.50 -11.71
CA HIS A 27 2.65 -2.42 -10.67
C HIS A 27 2.34 -1.95 -9.24
N ALA A 28 2.20 -0.64 -8.99
CA ALA A 28 1.88 -0.11 -7.66
C ALA A 28 0.38 -0.20 -7.33
N ALA A 29 -0.49 -0.22 -8.34
CA ALA A 29 -1.94 -0.33 -8.16
C ALA A 29 -2.40 -1.80 -8.02
N ASP A 30 -1.66 -2.76 -8.59
CA ASP A 30 -2.00 -4.19 -8.56
C ASP A 30 -1.72 -4.84 -7.20
N THR A 31 -0.64 -4.43 -6.51
CA THR A 31 -0.37 -4.84 -5.12
C THR A 31 -1.51 -4.46 -4.16
N TYR A 32 -2.19 -3.35 -4.44
CA TYR A 32 -3.35 -2.89 -3.67
C TYR A 32 -4.57 -3.81 -3.78
N GLY A 33 -4.81 -4.39 -4.96
CA GLY A 33 -5.89 -5.34 -5.19
C GLY A 33 -5.67 -6.69 -4.52
N ARG A 34 -4.41 -7.10 -4.33
CA ARG A 34 -4.05 -8.43 -3.79
C ARG A 34 -4.45 -8.65 -2.34
N CYS A 35 -4.55 -7.59 -1.55
CA CYS A 35 -4.82 -7.67 -0.12
C CYS A 35 -6.29 -7.38 0.26
N ASN A 36 -7.28 -7.65 -0.59
CA ASN A 36 -8.68 -7.21 -0.40
C ASN A 36 -9.41 -7.94 0.77
N HIS A 37 -9.14 -7.53 2.01
CA HIS A 37 -9.76 -8.08 3.22
C HIS A 37 -10.89 -7.22 3.79
N VAL A 38 -10.82 -5.91 3.57
CA VAL A 38 -11.85 -4.89 3.88
C VAL A 38 -11.87 -3.88 2.76
N ASN A 39 -12.95 -3.09 2.67
CA ASN A 39 -12.98 -1.96 1.74
C ASN A 39 -11.87 -0.94 2.08
N ASP A 40 -11.38 -0.23 1.07
CA ASP A 40 -10.20 0.65 1.20
C ASP A 40 -10.38 1.87 2.10
N TRP A 41 -11.63 2.25 2.36
CA TRP A 41 -11.98 3.39 3.21
C TRP A 41 -12.03 3.01 4.70
N TYR A 42 -12.14 1.72 5.02
CA TYR A 42 -12.22 1.24 6.39
C TYR A 42 -10.83 1.11 7.01
N ARG A 43 -10.34 2.23 7.57
CA ARG A 43 -9.01 2.39 8.17
C ARG A 43 -9.11 2.74 9.66
N PRO A 44 -9.59 1.82 10.51
CA PRO A 44 -9.68 2.07 11.95
C PRO A 44 -8.27 2.24 12.56
N THR A 45 -8.19 2.89 13.72
CA THR A 45 -6.97 2.85 14.52
C THR A 45 -6.78 1.46 15.12
N LEU A 46 -5.68 0.80 14.78
CA LEU A 46 -5.35 -0.54 15.26
C LEU A 46 -4.09 -0.52 16.13
N LYS A 47 -4.08 -1.30 17.20
CA LYS A 47 -2.92 -1.62 18.04
C LYS A 47 -3.00 -3.05 18.56
N LYS A 48 -1.98 -3.53 19.26
CA LYS A 48 -2.01 -4.86 19.89
C LYS A 48 -3.25 -5.04 20.78
N GLY A 49 -4.03 -6.09 20.54
CA GLY A 49 -5.26 -6.36 21.30
C GLY A 49 -6.26 -7.25 20.58
N PRO A 50 -7.39 -7.58 21.25
CA PRO A 50 -8.47 -8.37 20.67
C PRO A 50 -9.32 -7.55 19.70
N TYR A 51 -9.89 -8.22 18.69
CA TYR A 51 -10.70 -7.60 17.65
C TYR A 51 -11.97 -8.39 17.35
N ASN A 52 -13.02 -7.68 16.93
CA ASN A 52 -14.22 -8.29 16.36
C ASN A 52 -14.01 -8.64 14.88
N SER A 53 -14.99 -9.24 14.23
CA SER A 53 -14.87 -9.68 12.82
C SER A 53 -14.49 -8.55 11.84
N SER A 54 -15.11 -7.37 11.95
CA SER A 54 -14.83 -6.23 11.06
C SER A 54 -13.41 -5.67 11.26
N THR A 55 -12.99 -5.50 12.51
CA THR A 55 -11.64 -5.01 12.83
C THR A 55 -10.55 -6.05 12.58
N ALA A 56 -10.83 -7.34 12.81
CA ALA A 56 -9.94 -8.43 12.44
C ALA A 56 -9.70 -8.48 10.93
N ALA A 57 -10.71 -8.19 10.11
CA ALA A 57 -10.53 -8.07 8.67
C ALA A 57 -9.60 -6.88 8.29
N ALA A 58 -9.66 -5.76 9.03
CA ALA A 58 -8.71 -4.66 8.85
C ALA A 58 -7.28 -5.05 9.28
N VAL A 59 -7.14 -5.85 10.35
CA VAL A 59 -5.85 -6.42 10.75
C VAL A 59 -5.28 -7.31 9.64
N LYS A 60 -6.10 -8.16 9.00
CA LYS A 60 -5.67 -8.95 7.83
C LYS A 60 -5.17 -8.08 6.69
N ARG A 61 -5.82 -6.94 6.43
CA ARG A 61 -5.36 -5.96 5.44
C ARG A 61 -3.96 -5.46 5.78
N VAL A 62 -3.72 -5.03 7.02
CA VAL A 62 -2.38 -4.61 7.47
C VAL A 62 -1.37 -5.74 7.31
N GLN A 63 -1.66 -6.93 7.82
CA GLN A 63 -0.77 -8.10 7.74
C GLN A 63 -0.41 -8.44 6.29
N CYS A 64 -1.37 -8.38 5.37
CA CYS A 64 -1.13 -8.62 3.96
C CYS A 64 -0.28 -7.51 3.31
N LEU A 65 -0.61 -6.24 3.55
CA LEU A 65 0.11 -5.10 2.97
C LEU A 65 1.58 -5.08 3.40
N ILE A 66 1.88 -5.43 4.65
CA ILE A 66 3.27 -5.53 5.12
C ILE A 66 3.97 -6.73 4.49
N ASP A 67 3.30 -7.89 4.42
CA ASP A 67 3.90 -9.13 3.91
C ASP A 67 4.21 -9.11 2.41
N VAL A 68 3.51 -8.29 1.62
CA VAL A 68 3.79 -8.15 0.17
C VAL A 68 4.93 -7.18 -0.14
N ARG A 69 5.53 -6.52 0.85
CA ARG A 69 6.71 -5.67 0.66
C ARG A 69 7.96 -6.53 0.48
N ALA A 70 8.81 -6.18 -0.47
CA ALA A 70 9.97 -7.02 -0.82
C ALA A 70 11.02 -7.11 0.32
N TRP A 71 11.18 -6.04 1.09
CA TRP A 71 12.21 -5.93 2.13
C TRP A 71 11.76 -6.38 3.52
N TYR A 72 10.48 -6.69 3.72
CA TYR A 72 10.02 -7.14 5.02
C TYR A 72 10.51 -8.60 5.25
N PRO A 73 11.40 -8.86 6.22
CA PRO A 73 12.17 -10.10 6.23
C PRO A 73 11.43 -11.28 6.87
N GLN A 74 10.24 -11.06 7.42
CA GLN A 74 9.53 -12.05 8.23
C GLN A 74 8.12 -12.27 7.67
N PRO A 75 7.71 -13.48 7.29
CA PRO A 75 6.35 -13.69 6.80
C PRO A 75 5.30 -13.43 7.90
N LEU A 76 4.13 -12.92 7.55
CA LEU A 76 2.96 -12.78 8.41
C LEU A 76 1.82 -13.70 7.99
N SER A 77 1.21 -14.32 8.99
CA SER A 77 -0.13 -14.90 8.85
C SER A 77 -1.15 -13.78 8.70
N LYS A 78 -2.14 -13.97 7.81
CA LYS A 78 -3.28 -13.05 7.62
C LYS A 78 -4.47 -13.55 8.43
N ASP A 79 -4.24 -13.77 9.72
CA ASP A 79 -5.20 -14.36 10.66
C ASP A 79 -6.17 -13.33 11.24
N GLY A 80 -5.83 -12.04 11.19
CA GLY A 80 -6.62 -10.95 11.77
C GLY A 80 -6.34 -10.73 13.25
N GLU A 81 -5.32 -11.39 13.80
CA GLU A 81 -4.85 -11.18 15.17
C GLU A 81 -3.73 -10.14 15.21
N PHE A 82 -3.95 -9.03 15.91
CA PHE A 82 -2.89 -8.06 16.14
C PHE A 82 -2.05 -8.50 17.35
N GLY A 83 -1.32 -9.59 17.17
CA GLY A 83 -0.42 -10.16 18.15
C GLY A 83 0.95 -9.47 18.16
N ALA A 84 1.91 -10.08 18.87
CA ALA A 84 3.27 -9.54 18.96
C ALA A 84 3.98 -9.46 17.60
N ARG A 85 3.71 -10.39 16.69
CA ARG A 85 4.30 -10.39 15.34
C ARG A 85 3.80 -9.23 14.50
N THR A 86 2.49 -8.97 14.51
CA THR A 86 1.92 -7.83 13.79
C THR A 86 2.38 -6.50 14.40
N ASP A 87 2.52 -6.40 15.72
CA ASP A 87 3.11 -5.21 16.38
C ASP A 87 4.54 -4.94 15.93
N ALA A 88 5.40 -5.97 15.94
CA ALA A 88 6.77 -5.84 15.44
C ALA A 88 6.81 -5.45 13.96
N ALA A 89 5.91 -6.00 13.14
CA ALA A 89 5.80 -5.66 11.73
C ALA A 89 5.39 -4.21 11.48
N VAL A 90 4.40 -3.72 12.23
CA VAL A 90 3.96 -2.32 12.16
C VAL A 90 5.07 -1.39 12.58
N ARG A 91 5.80 -1.71 13.66
CA ARG A 91 6.95 -0.92 14.10
C ARG A 91 8.07 -0.89 13.04
N TRP A 92 8.32 -2.01 12.37
CA TRP A 92 9.29 -2.06 11.27
C TRP A 92 8.87 -1.13 10.12
N VAL A 93 7.58 -1.14 9.73
CA VAL A 93 7.07 -0.22 8.71
C VAL A 93 7.24 1.23 9.16
N GLN A 94 6.88 1.53 10.40
CA GLN A 94 6.98 2.90 10.92
C GLN A 94 8.41 3.43 11.00
N ASP A 95 9.35 2.55 11.33
CA ASP A 95 10.77 2.86 11.38
C ASP A 95 11.33 3.07 9.97
N CYS A 96 11.01 2.17 9.04
CA CYS A 96 11.53 2.22 7.68
C CYS A 96 10.95 3.40 6.88
N ASP A 97 9.62 3.57 6.86
CA ASP A 97 8.95 4.64 6.12
C ASP A 97 9.03 6.01 6.82
N GLU A 98 9.77 6.12 7.93
CA GLU A 98 9.87 7.33 8.77
C GLU A 98 8.49 7.93 9.13
N THR A 99 7.54 7.07 9.52
CA THR A 99 6.13 7.44 9.73
C THR A 99 6.01 8.68 10.62
N THR A 100 5.22 9.65 10.16
CA THR A 100 4.86 10.83 10.98
C THR A 100 4.15 10.39 12.27
N GLY A 101 4.75 10.70 13.42
CA GLY A 101 4.29 10.26 14.74
C GLY A 101 5.22 9.24 15.40
N GLY A 102 6.16 8.68 14.64
CA GLY A 102 7.21 7.78 15.12
C GLY A 102 6.78 6.32 15.24
N VAL A 103 7.63 5.53 15.89
CA VAL A 103 7.52 4.07 15.99
C VAL A 103 6.72 3.66 17.24
N ASP A 104 5.41 3.85 17.21
CA ASP A 104 4.52 3.61 18.36
C ASP A 104 3.79 2.25 18.33
N GLY A 105 3.82 1.52 17.21
CA GLY A 105 3.11 0.25 17.00
C GLY A 105 1.60 0.42 16.76
N ILE A 106 1.12 1.64 16.54
CA ILE A 106 -0.28 1.98 16.28
C ILE A 106 -0.47 2.24 14.79
N VAL A 107 -1.36 1.49 14.16
CA VAL A 107 -1.79 1.76 12.78
C VAL A 107 -2.81 2.90 12.80
N GLY A 108 -2.29 4.12 12.89
CA GLY A 108 -3.05 5.37 12.75
C GLY A 108 -3.12 5.86 11.31
N SER A 109 -3.65 7.07 11.10
CA SER A 109 -3.82 7.63 9.75
C SER A 109 -2.51 7.69 8.95
N ASN A 110 -1.39 8.04 9.58
CA ASN A 110 -0.09 8.14 8.91
C ASN A 110 0.44 6.75 8.55
N THR A 111 0.42 5.78 9.46
CA THR A 111 0.79 4.39 9.14
C THR A 111 -0.10 3.80 8.04
N TRP A 112 -1.40 4.13 8.02
CA TRP A 112 -2.27 3.74 6.91
C TRP A 112 -1.89 4.43 5.60
N LEU A 113 -1.33 5.64 5.61
CA LEU A 113 -0.81 6.26 4.39
C LEU A 113 0.44 5.51 3.92
N ASP A 114 1.37 5.21 4.81
CA ASP A 114 2.64 4.54 4.47
C ASP A 114 2.41 3.10 3.98
N LEU A 115 1.43 2.38 4.53
CA LEU A 115 1.02 1.08 3.99
C LEU A 115 0.49 1.19 2.54
N TYR A 116 -0.11 2.33 2.18
CA TYR A 116 -0.69 2.58 0.86
C TYR A 116 0.28 3.23 -0.14
N LEU A 117 1.21 4.03 0.37
CA LEU A 117 2.17 4.84 -0.35
C LEU A 117 3.52 4.69 0.36
N PRO A 118 4.14 3.49 0.29
CA PRO A 118 5.36 3.21 1.02
C PRO A 118 6.54 4.02 0.49
N ASP A 119 7.53 4.24 1.35
CA ASP A 119 8.79 4.79 0.88
C ASP A 119 9.46 3.78 -0.08
N PRO A 120 9.95 4.21 -1.26
CA PRO A 120 10.55 3.31 -2.23
C PRO A 120 11.77 2.56 -1.69
N ASP A 121 12.56 3.15 -0.79
CA ASP A 121 13.75 2.52 -0.21
C ASP A 121 13.37 1.39 0.78
N CYS A 122 12.11 1.39 1.23
CA CYS A 122 11.55 0.45 2.19
C CYS A 122 10.55 -0.56 1.60
N SER A 123 10.32 -0.53 0.29
CA SER A 123 9.27 -1.35 -0.35
C SER A 123 9.64 -2.07 -1.64
N LEU A 124 10.77 -1.72 -2.31
CA LEU A 124 11.14 -2.23 -3.65
C LEU A 124 12.08 -3.42 -3.73
#